data_AF-A0A961BNB1-F1
#
_entry.id   AF-A0A961BNB1-F1
#
_cell.length_a   1.000
_cell.length_b   1.000
_cell.length_c   1.000
_cell.angle_alpha   90.00
_cell.angle_beta   90.00
_cell.angle_gamma   90.00
#
_symmetry.space_group_name_H-M   'P 1'
#
loop_
_entity.id
_entity.type
_entity.pdbx_description
1 polymer ?
#
loop_
_entity_poly.entity_id
_entity_poly.type
_entity_poly.pdbx_seq_one_letter_code
_entity_poly.pdbx_strand_id
1 'polypeptide(L)' 'MSKLRIAHLTTVDLSLRYLVLPQLEGVASELGGEPVGVSAEGEYVPELVERGITFIPLENSTRSVDPIADLKVMAELWK' A
#
# COMPACT_ATOMS: atom_id res chain seq x y z
N MET A 1 -0.40 -24.81 -1.16
CA MET A 1 0.63 -23.81 -1.47
C MET A 1 0.08 -22.46 -1.04
N SER A 2 0.84 -21.64 -0.32
CA SER A 2 0.39 -20.29 0.04
C SER A 2 0.29 -19.44 -1.22
N LYS A 3 -0.80 -18.69 -1.36
CA LYS A 3 -1.01 -17.74 -2.46
C LYS A 3 0.13 -16.69 -2.44
N LEU A 4 0.69 -16.33 -3.60
CA LEU A 4 1.72 -15.30 -3.69
C LEU A 4 1.14 -13.96 -3.21
N ARG A 5 1.74 -13.35 -2.18
CA ARG A 5 1.33 -12.03 -1.67
C ARG A 5 2.41 -11.01 -2.02
N ILE A 6 2.03 -9.88 -2.60
CA ILE A 6 2.98 -8.81 -2.97
C ILE A 6 2.48 -7.49 -2.41
N ALA A 7 3.32 -6.86 -1.58
CA ALA A 7 3.06 -5.54 -1.01
C ALA A 7 3.80 -4.45 -1.80
N HIS A 8 3.06 -3.42 -2.23
CA HIS A 8 3.64 -2.17 -2.70
C HIS A 8 3.55 -1.13 -1.58
N LEU A 9 4.71 -0.75 -1.06
CA LEU A 9 4.86 0.28 -0.04
C LEU A 9 5.17 1.62 -0.70
N THR A 10 4.31 2.61 -0.47
CA THR A 10 4.51 4.00 -0.88
C THR A 10 4.26 4.95 0.29
N THR A 11 4.61 6.22 0.13
CA THR A 11 4.36 7.23 1.17
C THR A 11 2.87 7.59 1.29
N VAL A 12 2.18 7.75 0.16
CA VAL A 12 0.75 8.13 0.10
C VAL A 12 0.01 7.26 -0.92
N ASP A 13 -1.31 7.18 -0.76
CA ASP A 13 -2.23 6.42 -1.60
C ASP A 13 -2.26 6.90 -3.07
N LEU A 14 -2.02 8.19 -3.30
CA LEU A 14 -1.87 8.78 -4.63
C LEU A 14 -0.85 7.99 -5.48
N SER A 15 0.26 7.56 -4.89
CA SER A 15 1.27 6.77 -5.58
C SER A 15 0.79 5.35 -5.91
N LEU A 16 0.02 4.74 -5.00
CA LEU A 16 -0.63 3.45 -5.27
C LEU A 16 -1.55 3.57 -6.48
N ARG A 17 -2.33 4.66 -6.55
CA ARG A 17 -3.31 4.90 -7.61
C ARG A 17 -2.70 5.22 -8.97
N TYR A 18 -1.70 6.09 -9.02
CA TYR A 18 -1.21 6.66 -10.28
C TYR A 18 0.11 6.07 -10.77
N LEU A 19 0.90 5.43 -9.90
CA LEU A 19 2.21 4.90 -10.28
C LEU A 19 2.24 3.37 -10.34
N VAL A 20 1.57 2.70 -9.39
CA VAL A 20 1.71 1.24 -9.22
C VAL A 20 0.41 0.45 -9.32
N LEU A 21 -0.71 1.09 -9.70
CA LEU A 21 -2.00 0.42 -9.82
C LEU A 21 -1.97 -0.77 -10.80
N PRO A 22 -1.42 -0.64 -12.03
CA PRO A 22 -1.35 -1.78 -12.95
C PRO A 22 -0.54 -2.96 -12.39
N GLN A 23 0.50 -2.68 -11.59
CA GLN A 23 1.33 -3.69 -10.95
C GLN A 23 0.54 -4.42 -9.86
N LEU A 24 -0.24 -3.69 -9.04
CA LEU A 24 -1.14 -4.28 -8.05
C LEU A 24 -2.20 -5.15 -8.71
N GLU A 25 -2.88 -4.65 -9.73
CA GLU A 25 -3.91 -5.42 -10.47
C GLU A 25 -3.32 -6.68 -11.11
N GLY A 26 -2.11 -6.57 -11.67
CA GLY A 26 -1.39 -7.71 -12.28
C GLY A 26 -1.06 -8.83 -11.29
N VAL A 27 -0.90 -8.54 -10.00
CA VAL A 27 -0.72 -9.58 -8.97
C VAL A 27 -1.96 -10.47 -8.91
N ALA A 28 -3.15 -9.88 -8.92
CA ALA A 28 -4.39 -10.63 -8.88
C ALA A 28 -4.71 -11.28 -10.22
N SER A 29 -4.63 -10.53 -11.32
CA SER A 29 -5.09 -11.00 -12.65
C SER A 29 -4.14 -12.00 -13.30
N GLU A 30 -2.84 -11.73 -13.29
CA GLU A 30 -1.85 -12.52 -14.04
C GLU A 30 -1.21 -13.59 -13.18
N LEU A 31 -0.92 -13.28 -11.91
CA LEU A 31 -0.20 -14.18 -11.01
C LEU A 31 -1.13 -15.01 -10.11
N GLY A 32 -2.43 -14.71 -10.10
CA GLY A 32 -3.39 -15.33 -9.20
C GLY A 32 -3.03 -15.14 -7.72
N GLY A 33 -2.37 -14.03 -7.40
CA GLY A 33 -1.83 -13.66 -6.09
C GLY A 33 -2.79 -12.81 -5.24
N GLU A 34 -2.23 -12.18 -4.22
CA GLU A 34 -2.89 -11.19 -3.35
C GLU A 34 -2.12 -9.87 -3.41
N PRO A 35 -2.69 -8.83 -4.02
CA PRO A 35 -2.11 -7.50 -4.00
C PRO A 35 -2.37 -6.79 -2.67
N VAL A 36 -1.32 -6.21 -2.11
CA VAL A 36 -1.39 -5.39 -0.89
C VAL A 36 -0.82 -3.99 -1.18
N GLY A 37 -1.60 -2.95 -0.94
CA GLY A 37 -1.15 -1.56 -0.95
C GLY A 37 -0.87 -1.09 0.47
N VAL A 38 0.28 -0.45 0.69
CA VAL A 38 0.69 0.06 2.00
C VAL A 38 1.11 1.52 1.86
N SER A 39 0.42 2.44 2.53
CA SER A 39 0.74 3.87 2.51
C SER A 39 0.00 4.65 3.60
N ALA A 40 0.25 5.96 3.70
CA ALA A 40 -0.71 6.85 4.35
C ALA A 40 -2.10 6.71 3.71
N GLU A 41 -3.15 6.79 4.53
CA GLU A 41 -4.55 6.79 4.08
C GLU A 41 -4.88 8.10 3.34
N GLY A 42 -5.76 8.01 2.34
CA GLY A 42 -6.18 9.15 1.53
C GLY A 42 -7.42 8.86 0.68
N GLU A 43 -7.75 9.80 -0.22
CA GLU A 43 -8.96 9.81 -1.04
C GLU A 43 -9.12 8.58 -1.96
N TYR A 44 -8.02 7.94 -2.35
CA TYR A 44 -8.02 6.84 -3.34
C TYR A 44 -8.12 5.45 -2.70
N VAL A 45 -8.02 5.34 -1.37
CA VAL A 45 -8.12 4.05 -0.66
C VAL A 45 -9.44 3.32 -0.98
N PRO A 46 -10.62 3.97 -0.99
CA PRO A 46 -11.87 3.29 -1.36
C PRO A 46 -11.82 2.66 -2.76
N GLU A 47 -11.26 3.37 -3.75
CA GLU A 47 -11.11 2.84 -5.12
C GLU A 47 -10.17 1.62 -5.15
N LEU A 48 -9.06 1.66 -4.40
CA LEU A 48 -8.12 0.52 -4.32
C LEU A 48 -8.81 -0.72 -3.73
N VAL A 49 -9.56 -0.55 -2.65
CA VAL A 49 -10.30 -1.64 -1.98
C VAL A 49 -11.39 -2.21 -2.89
N GLU A 50 -12.16 -1.35 -3.60
CA GLU A 50 -13.17 -1.78 -4.57
C GLU A 50 -12.56 -2.62 -5.72
N ARG A 51 -11.31 -2.34 -6.11
CA ARG A 51 -10.55 -3.12 -7.09
C ARG A 51 -9.98 -4.43 -6.54
N GLY A 52 -10.28 -4.78 -5.28
CA GLY A 52 -9.84 -6.01 -4.64
C GLY A 52 -8.42 -5.97 -4.09
N ILE A 53 -7.83 -4.78 -3.93
CA ILE A 53 -6.51 -4.59 -3.33
C ILE A 53 -6.68 -4.53 -1.81
N THR A 54 -5.92 -5.35 -1.08
CA THR A 54 -5.87 -5.24 0.38
C THR A 54 -5.10 -3.99 0.76
N PHE A 55 -5.65 -3.14 1.61
CA PHE A 55 -4.97 -1.91 2.05
C PHE A 55 -4.52 -2.02 3.51
N ILE A 56 -3.27 -1.64 3.77
CA ILE A 56 -2.71 -1.51 5.12
C ILE A 56 -2.32 -0.04 5.33
N PRO A 57 -2.99 0.69 6.24
CA PRO A 57 -2.66 2.08 6.50
C PRO A 57 -1.36 2.21 7.29
N LEU A 58 -0.59 3.26 6.98
CA LEU A 58 0.50 3.78 7.79
C LEU A 58 0.13 5.18 8.30
N GLU A 59 -0.44 5.25 9.51
CA GLU A 59 -1.02 6.47 10.08
C GLU A 59 -0.01 7.61 10.19
N ASN A 60 1.27 7.28 10.38
CA ASN A 60 2.34 8.27 10.53
C ASN A 60 3.12 8.54 9.24
N SER A 61 2.76 7.92 8.11
CA SER A 61 3.47 8.15 6.86
C SER A 61 3.17 9.54 6.29
N THR A 62 4.21 10.27 5.90
CA THR A 62 4.10 11.64 5.42
C THR A 62 5.13 11.91 4.33
N ARG A 63 4.82 12.87 3.45
CA ARG A 63 5.75 13.32 2.39
C ARG A 63 6.80 14.32 2.88
N SER A 64 6.64 14.84 4.10
CA SER A 64 7.60 15.74 4.73
C SER A 64 8.79 14.95 5.29
N VAL A 65 9.94 15.59 5.38
CA VAL A 65 11.06 15.04 6.18
C VAL A 65 10.73 15.28 7.66
N ASP A 66 10.24 14.25 8.33
CA ASP A 66 9.91 14.27 9.76
C ASP A 66 10.46 13.01 10.44
N PRO A 67 11.64 13.10 11.09
CA PRO A 67 12.28 11.95 11.72
C PRO A 67 11.44 11.26 12.79
N ILE A 68 10.54 11.99 13.46
CA ILE A 68 9.67 11.41 14.50
C ILE A 68 8.57 10.59 13.81
N ALA A 69 7.97 11.13 12.76
CA ALA A 69 7.02 10.39 11.93
C ALA A 69 7.67 9.14 11.32
N ASP A 70 8.90 9.26 10.80
CA ASP A 70 9.67 8.14 10.25
C ASP A 70 9.88 7.01 11.27
N LEU A 71 10.25 7.34 12.51
CA LEU A 71 10.41 6.35 13.58
C LEU A 71 9.08 5.65 13.92
N LYS A 72 7.96 6.38 13.91
CA LYS A 72 6.64 5.80 14.14
C LYS A 72 6.22 4.88 13.00
N VAL A 73 6.47 5.25 11.74
CA VAL A 73 6.22 4.40 10.57
C VAL A 73 7.05 3.12 10.63
N MET A 74 8.31 3.19 11.07
CA MET A 74 9.13 1.98 11.26
C MET A 74 8.50 1.05 12.31
N ALA A 75 7.93 1.60 13.38
CA ALA A 75 7.21 0.81 14.38
C ALA A 75 5.87 0.25 13.87
N GLU A 76 5.19 0.92 12.93
CA GLU A 76 4.00 0.42 12.24
C GLU A 76 4.35 -0.77 11.32
N LEU A 77 5.41 -0.65 10.51
CA LEU A 77 5.84 -1.68 9.57
C LEU A 77 6.40 -2.94 10.23
N TRP A 78 6.86 -2.83 11.48
CA TRP A 78 7.37 -3.98 12.24
C TRP A 78 6.27 -4.88 12.79
N LYS A 79 5.05 -4.36 12.93
CA LYS A 79 3.90 -5.11 13.46
C LYS A 79 3.30 -6.04 12.40
#